data_AF-A0A1H2TQ04-F1
#
_entry.id   AF-A0A1H2TQ04-F1
#
_cell.length_a   1.000
_cell.length_b   1.000
_cell.length_c   1.000
_cell.angle_alpha   90.00
_cell.angle_beta   90.00
_cell.angle_gamma   90.00
#
_symmetry.space_group_name_H-M   'P 1'
#
loop_
_entity.id
_entity.type
_entity.pdbx_description
1 polymer ?
#
loop_
_entity_poly.entity_id
_entity_poly.type
_entity_poly.pdbx_seq_one_letter_code
_entity_poly.pdbx_strand_id
1 'polypeptide(L)'
;MVENDVVPISKLVAENAIDLDGYLAKYGVKDPSSGWCIDKLRENRQLRTIRGRKRFETEARQAETEYQTKRQHVIDEYNFLIEQGKIRPLSSIEKALITARGHEDLKATHAARRILAKRGYDWKTGEKL
;
A
#
# COMPACT_ATOMS: atom_id res chain seq x y z
N MET A 1 -6.68 -28.62 17.09
CA MET A 1 -8.09 -28.19 17.23
C MET A 1 -8.01 -26.73 17.65
N VAL A 2 -8.42 -25.70 16.94
CA VAL A 2 -9.41 -25.48 15.87
C VAL A 2 -8.90 -24.25 15.10
N GLU A 3 -8.60 -24.32 13.81
CA GLU A 3 -8.16 -23.11 13.09
C GLU A 3 -8.41 -23.23 11.57
N ASN A 4 -9.62 -23.60 11.17
CA ASN A 4 -9.98 -23.67 9.74
C ASN A 4 -11.31 -22.98 9.38
N ASP A 5 -11.87 -22.16 10.27
CA ASP A 5 -13.13 -21.44 10.01
C ASP A 5 -12.93 -20.03 9.44
N VAL A 6 -11.69 -19.59 9.24
CA VAL A 6 -11.39 -18.27 8.65
C VAL A 6 -11.40 -18.39 7.14
N VAL A 7 -12.42 -17.81 6.51
CA VAL A 7 -12.60 -17.77 5.05
C VAL A 7 -11.38 -17.10 4.39
N PRO A 8 -10.86 -17.51 3.22
CA PRO A 8 -9.75 -16.79 2.56
C PRO A 8 -10.11 -15.35 2.18
N ILE A 9 -9.13 -14.43 2.18
CA ILE A 9 -9.35 -12.99 1.86
C ILE A 9 -9.96 -12.81 0.47
N SER A 10 -9.62 -13.67 -0.49
CA SER A 10 -10.16 -13.64 -1.86
C SER A 10 -11.68 -13.82 -1.93
N LYS A 11 -12.32 -14.41 -0.92
CA LYS A 11 -13.79 -14.55 -0.84
C LYS A 11 -14.47 -13.37 -0.15
N LEU A 12 -13.72 -12.49 0.51
CA LEU A 12 -14.25 -11.32 1.24
C LEU A 12 -14.26 -10.04 0.42
N VAL A 13 -13.54 -10.02 -0.69
CA VAL A 13 -13.29 -8.84 -1.51
C VAL A 13 -13.69 -9.18 -2.93
N ALA A 14 -14.31 -8.23 -3.63
CA ALA A 14 -14.62 -8.41 -5.05
C ALA A 14 -13.32 -8.67 -5.84
N GLU A 15 -13.39 -9.51 -6.87
CA GLU A 15 -12.20 -9.93 -7.63
C GLU A 15 -11.45 -8.75 -8.29
N ASN A 16 -12.18 -7.71 -8.66
CA ASN A 16 -11.66 -6.49 -9.27
C ASN A 16 -11.41 -5.35 -8.26
N ALA A 17 -11.55 -5.62 -6.95
CA ALA A 17 -11.34 -4.60 -5.93
C ALA A 17 -9.86 -4.54 -5.52
N ILE A 18 -9.24 -3.38 -5.74
CA ILE A 18 -7.88 -3.09 -5.28
C ILE A 18 -7.79 -1.66 -4.76
N ASP A 19 -7.00 -1.45 -3.72
CA ASP A 19 -6.74 -0.11 -3.17
C ASP A 19 -5.57 0.52 -3.92
N LEU A 20 -5.50 1.85 -3.93
CA LEU A 20 -4.42 2.57 -4.61
C LEU A 20 -3.04 2.10 -4.13
N ASP A 21 -2.84 1.99 -2.82
CA ASP A 21 -1.58 1.52 -2.24
C ASP A 21 -1.22 0.09 -2.67
N GLY A 22 -2.22 -0.78 -2.77
CA GLY A 22 -2.05 -2.15 -3.25
C GLY A 22 -1.70 -2.19 -4.74
N TYR A 23 -2.29 -1.27 -5.52
CA TYR A 23 -1.97 -1.10 -6.93
C TYR A 23 -0.55 -0.58 -7.12
N LEU A 24 -0.18 0.51 -6.45
CA LEU A 24 1.16 1.12 -6.50
C LEU A 24 2.26 0.14 -6.05
N ALA A 25 1.96 -0.73 -5.08
CA ALA A 25 2.89 -1.77 -4.63
C ALA A 25 3.26 -2.76 -5.73
N LYS A 26 2.32 -3.12 -6.62
CA LYS A 26 2.61 -4.02 -7.75
C LYS A 26 3.66 -3.45 -8.72
N TYR A 27 3.71 -2.12 -8.84
CA TYR A 27 4.64 -1.41 -9.72
C TYR A 27 5.93 -0.94 -9.00
N GLY A 28 6.05 -1.23 -7.69
CA GLY A 28 7.19 -0.83 -6.86
C GLY A 28 7.24 0.67 -6.57
N VAL A 29 6.10 1.37 -6.61
CA VAL A 29 5.99 2.83 -6.39
C VAL A 29 5.03 3.15 -5.23
N LYS A 30 4.94 2.24 -4.26
CA LYS A 30 4.08 2.41 -3.07
C LYS A 30 4.54 3.59 -2.22
N ASP A 31 5.84 3.68 -1.97
CA ASP A 31 6.38 4.71 -1.10
C ASP A 31 6.25 6.10 -1.73
N PRO A 32 6.15 7.17 -0.92
CA PRO A 32 5.97 8.52 -1.44
C PRO A 32 7.21 9.11 -2.08
N SER A 33 8.40 8.53 -1.89
CA SER A 33 9.67 9.04 -2.41
C SER A 33 10.58 7.92 -2.92
N SER A 34 11.61 8.28 -3.68
CA SER A 34 12.62 7.31 -4.10
C SER A 34 13.42 6.78 -2.91
N GLY A 35 13.61 5.46 -2.85
CA GLY A 35 14.53 4.83 -1.88
C GLY A 35 16.01 5.05 -2.20
N TRP A 36 16.32 5.78 -3.28
CA TRP A 36 17.67 5.95 -3.83
C TRP A 36 18.62 6.62 -2.83
N CYS A 37 18.15 7.65 -2.12
CA CYS A 37 18.98 8.35 -1.12
C CYS A 37 19.40 7.41 0.02
N ILE A 38 18.51 6.52 0.47
CA ILE A 38 18.82 5.55 1.54
C ILE A 38 19.95 4.62 1.09
N ASP A 39 19.91 4.16 -0.16
CA ASP A 39 20.96 3.31 -0.75
C ASP A 39 22.30 4.05 -0.89
N LYS A 40 22.28 5.28 -1.40
CA LYS A 40 23.50 6.01 -1.78
C LYS A 40 24.14 6.87 -0.69
N LEU A 41 23.47 7.05 0.45
CA LEU A 41 24.04 7.78 1.59
C LEU A 41 25.02 6.93 2.40
N ARG A 42 24.87 5.61 2.40
CA ARG A 42 25.70 4.72 3.23
C ARG A 42 27.16 4.76 2.77
N GLU A 43 28.03 5.23 3.66
CA GLU A 43 29.50 5.27 3.48
C GLU A 43 30.00 6.04 2.24
N ASN A 44 29.19 6.99 1.73
CA ASN A 44 29.55 7.71 0.52
C ASN A 44 30.65 8.77 0.75
N ARG A 45 31.90 8.37 0.46
CA ARG A 45 33.09 9.23 0.60
C ARG A 45 33.04 10.49 -0.28
N GLN A 46 32.29 10.47 -1.38
CA GLN A 46 32.23 11.60 -2.31
C GLN A 46 31.58 12.84 -1.67
N LEU A 47 30.70 12.64 -0.69
CA LEU A 47 30.04 13.71 0.08
C LEU A 47 31.02 14.56 0.92
N ARG A 48 32.25 14.08 1.15
CA ARG A 48 33.28 14.86 1.86
C ARG A 48 33.71 16.11 1.06
N THR A 49 33.57 16.07 -0.27
CA THR A 49 33.97 17.17 -1.15
C THR A 49 32.78 18.02 -1.57
N ILE A 50 32.99 19.31 -1.85
CA ILE A 50 31.93 20.20 -2.36
C ILE A 50 31.41 19.73 -3.73
N ARG A 51 32.33 19.30 -4.62
CA ARG A 51 31.97 18.79 -5.95
C ARG A 51 31.13 17.52 -5.88
N GLY A 52 31.50 16.58 -5.01
CA GLY A 52 30.74 15.34 -4.82
C GLY A 52 29.35 15.59 -4.22
N ARG A 53 29.21 16.54 -3.29
CA ARG A 53 27.90 16.98 -2.80
C ARG A 53 26.99 17.53 -3.90
N LYS A 54 27.50 18.44 -4.74
CA LYS A 54 26.73 18.99 -5.87
C LYS A 54 26.28 17.90 -6.86
N ARG A 55 27.17 16.95 -7.16
CA ARG A 55 26.84 15.82 -8.03
C ARG A 55 25.76 14.94 -7.40
N PHE A 56 25.92 14.58 -6.13
CA PHE A 56 24.95 13.79 -5.39
C PHE A 56 23.56 14.45 -5.36
N GLU A 57 23.49 15.77 -5.08
CA GLU A 57 22.22 16.52 -5.11
C GLU A 57 21.55 16.51 -6.49
N THR A 58 22.34 16.52 -7.56
CA THR A 58 21.84 16.46 -8.94
C THR A 58 21.27 15.07 -9.23
N GLU A 59 22.02 14.01 -8.92
CA GLU A 59 21.60 12.62 -9.10
C GLU A 59 20.38 12.27 -8.23
N ALA A 60 20.35 12.71 -6.97
CA ALA A 60 19.21 12.52 -6.07
C ALA A 60 17.94 13.20 -6.61
N ARG A 61 18.05 14.43 -7.13
CA ARG A 61 16.92 15.13 -7.74
C ARG A 61 16.42 14.43 -9.00
N GLN A 62 17.33 13.90 -9.82
CA GLN A 62 16.98 13.13 -11.01
C GLN A 62 16.23 11.84 -10.62
N ALA A 63 16.79 11.06 -9.71
CA ALA A 63 16.17 9.83 -9.22
C ALA A 63 14.78 10.08 -8.60
N GLU A 64 14.63 11.17 -7.84
CA GLU A 64 13.34 11.55 -7.27
C GLU A 64 12.35 11.94 -8.37
N THR A 65 12.78 12.72 -9.35
CA THR A 65 11.91 13.15 -10.47
C THR A 65 11.44 11.94 -11.28
N GLU A 66 12.35 11.01 -11.62
CA GLU A 66 12.01 9.76 -12.32
C GLU A 66 11.05 8.88 -11.51
N TYR A 67 11.24 8.80 -10.20
CA TYR A 67 10.35 8.05 -9.33
C TYR A 67 8.96 8.69 -9.27
N GLN A 68 8.87 10.01 -9.13
CA GLN A 68 7.60 10.73 -9.08
C GLN A 68 6.85 10.66 -10.42
N THR A 69 7.54 10.77 -11.56
CA THR A 69 6.88 10.62 -12.87
C THR A 69 6.33 9.21 -13.05
N LYS A 70 7.09 8.17 -12.69
CA LYS A 70 6.61 6.78 -12.71
C LYS A 70 5.42 6.59 -11.77
N ARG A 71 5.50 7.13 -10.54
CA ARG A 71 4.42 7.04 -9.55
C ARG A 71 3.15 7.72 -10.06
N GLN A 72 3.27 8.92 -10.61
CA GLN A 72 2.13 9.67 -11.16
C GLN A 72 1.48 8.91 -12.34
N HIS A 73 2.29 8.37 -13.25
CA HIS A 73 1.77 7.55 -14.35
C HIS A 73 0.93 6.36 -13.86
N VAL A 74 1.38 5.65 -12.83
CA VAL A 74 0.64 4.52 -12.26
C VAL A 74 -0.63 4.97 -11.55
N ILE A 75 -0.63 6.16 -10.91
CA ILE A 75 -1.84 6.77 -10.34
C ILE A 75 -2.85 7.10 -11.44
N ASP A 76 -2.41 7.71 -12.52
CA ASP A 76 -3.25 8.09 -13.65
C ASP A 76 -3.85 6.84 -14.31
N GLU A 77 -3.04 5.78 -14.49
CA GLU A 77 -3.49 4.48 -14.98
C GLU A 77 -4.54 3.86 -14.05
N TYR A 78 -4.33 3.88 -12.74
CA TYR A 78 -5.30 3.39 -11.77
C TYR A 78 -6.64 4.13 -11.86
N ASN A 79 -6.60 5.47 -11.91
CA ASN A 79 -7.80 6.29 -12.04
C ASN A 79 -8.54 6.01 -13.34
N PHE A 80 -7.80 5.88 -14.46
CA PHE A 80 -8.36 5.51 -15.74
C PHE A 80 -9.05 4.14 -15.70
N LEU A 81 -8.45 3.14 -15.04
CA LEU A 81 -9.04 1.81 -14.88
C LEU A 81 -10.30 1.82 -14.00
N ILE A 82 -10.41 2.74 -13.04
CA ILE A 82 -11.63 2.97 -12.26
C ILE A 82 -12.71 3.59 -13.14
N GLU A 83 -12.38 4.63 -13.92
CA GLU A 83 -13.33 5.29 -14.82
C GLU A 83 -13.87 4.33 -15.88
N GLN A 84 -13.04 3.40 -16.35
CA GLN A 84 -13.45 2.32 -17.24
C GLN A 84 -14.26 1.21 -16.57
N GLY A 85 -14.39 1.21 -15.23
CA GLY A 85 -15.07 0.17 -14.47
C GLY A 85 -14.35 -1.17 -14.42
N LYS A 86 -13.09 -1.23 -14.87
CA LYS A 86 -12.25 -2.45 -14.81
C LYS A 86 -11.79 -2.74 -13.39
N ILE A 87 -11.51 -1.69 -12.62
CA ILE A 87 -11.11 -1.74 -11.23
C ILE A 87 -12.14 -1.03 -10.36
N ARG A 88 -12.37 -1.55 -9.16
CA ARG A 88 -13.17 -0.89 -8.12
C ARG A 88 -12.29 -0.59 -6.91
N PRO A 89 -12.38 0.61 -6.30
CA PRO A 89 -11.70 0.85 -5.03
C PRO A 89 -12.33 0.03 -3.90
N LEU A 90 -11.52 -0.44 -2.95
CA LEU A 90 -12.03 -1.18 -1.79
C LEU A 90 -13.00 -0.34 -0.95
N SER A 91 -14.12 -0.95 -0.57
CA SER A 91 -15.07 -0.40 0.38
C SER A 91 -14.46 -0.31 1.79
N SER A 92 -14.94 0.62 2.62
CA SER A 92 -14.49 0.72 4.02
C SER A 92 -14.68 -0.58 4.81
N ILE A 93 -15.70 -1.38 4.47
CA ILE A 93 -15.95 -2.68 5.13
C ILE A 93 -14.90 -3.70 4.67
N GLU A 94 -14.63 -3.80 3.36
CA GLU A 94 -13.61 -4.69 2.80
C GLU A 94 -12.21 -4.36 3.37
N LYS A 95 -11.86 -3.06 3.47
CA LYS A 95 -10.61 -2.61 4.12
C LYS A 95 -10.53 -3.05 5.58
N ALA A 96 -11.63 -2.91 6.33
CA ALA A 96 -11.70 -3.31 7.73
C ALA A 96 -11.59 -4.84 7.88
N LEU A 97 -12.23 -5.63 7.01
CA LEU A 97 -12.15 -7.09 6.99
C LEU A 97 -10.71 -7.57 6.76
N ILE A 98 -10.00 -6.96 5.80
CA ILE A 98 -8.57 -7.26 5.56
C ILE A 98 -7.74 -6.91 6.79
N THR A 99 -7.93 -5.71 7.36
CA THR A 99 -7.14 -5.22 8.50
C THR A 99 -7.38 -6.05 9.77
N ALA A 100 -8.61 -6.52 9.98
CA ALA A 100 -9.02 -7.34 11.13
C ALA A 100 -8.34 -8.73 11.18
N ARG A 101 -7.75 -9.16 10.05
CA ARG A 101 -7.00 -10.41 9.91
C ARG A 101 -5.49 -10.26 10.05
N GLY A 102 -5.02 -9.04 10.34
CA GLY A 102 -3.63 -8.82 10.75
C GLY A 102 -3.28 -9.51 12.07
N HIS A 103 -2.02 -9.39 12.47
CA HIS A 103 -1.53 -9.94 13.73
C HIS A 103 -2.26 -9.33 14.94
N GLU A 104 -2.52 -10.14 15.96
CA GLU A 104 -3.33 -9.72 17.12
C GLU A 104 -2.72 -8.52 17.85
N ASP A 105 -1.39 -8.48 18.02
CA ASP A 105 -0.69 -7.38 18.69
C ASP A 105 -0.89 -5.99 18.05
N LEU A 106 -1.37 -5.94 16.80
CA LEU A 106 -1.56 -4.68 16.09
C LEU A 106 -2.82 -3.96 16.57
N LYS A 107 -2.65 -2.73 17.09
CA LYS A 107 -3.77 -1.84 17.45
C LYS A 107 -4.76 -1.63 16.30
N ALA A 108 -4.26 -1.57 15.06
CA ALA A 108 -5.08 -1.45 13.86
C ALA A 108 -6.04 -2.64 13.67
N THR A 109 -5.56 -3.85 13.94
CA THR A 109 -6.35 -5.08 13.86
C THR A 109 -7.46 -5.09 14.90
N HIS A 110 -7.17 -4.74 16.15
CA HIS A 110 -8.20 -4.58 17.18
C HIS A 110 -9.23 -3.49 16.83
N ALA A 111 -8.78 -2.34 16.32
CA ALA A 111 -9.67 -1.26 15.90
C ALA A 111 -10.60 -1.70 14.77
N ALA A 112 -10.08 -2.41 13.77
CA ALA A 112 -10.86 -2.95 12.66
C ALA A 112 -11.93 -3.94 13.14
N ARG A 113 -11.57 -4.88 14.04
CA ARG A 113 -12.52 -5.82 14.66
C ARG A 113 -13.64 -5.08 15.41
N ARG A 114 -13.33 -4.02 16.17
CA ARG A 114 -14.33 -3.19 16.86
C ARG A 114 -15.27 -2.48 15.89
N ILE A 115 -14.76 -1.94 14.78
CA ILE A 115 -15.57 -1.28 13.75
C ILE A 115 -16.53 -2.29 13.10
N LEU A 116 -16.05 -3.49 12.77
CA LEU A 116 -16.87 -4.55 12.18
C LEU A 116 -17.98 -5.02 13.13
N ALA A 117 -17.65 -5.26 14.40
CA ALA A 117 -18.64 -5.63 15.41
C ALA A 117 -19.75 -4.57 15.55
N LYS A 118 -19.38 -3.27 15.59
CA LYS A 118 -20.36 -2.17 15.65
C LYS A 118 -21.28 -2.12 14.42
N ARG A 119 -20.77 -2.54 13.26
CA ARG A 119 -21.53 -2.59 12.00
C ARG A 119 -22.30 -3.90 11.82
N GLY A 120 -22.20 -4.83 12.76
CA GLY A 120 -22.84 -6.15 12.69
C GLY A 120 -22.20 -7.06 11.66
N TYR A 121 -20.88 -7.08 11.54
CA TYR A 121 -20.16 -8.04 10.68
C TYR A 121 -19.25 -8.92 11.54
N ASP A 122 -19.24 -10.22 11.25
CA ASP A 122 -18.21 -11.12 11.76
C ASP A 122 -16.94 -10.95 10.93
N TRP A 123 -15.82 -10.72 11.60
CA TRP A 123 -14.52 -10.54 10.96
C TRP A 123 -13.90 -11.85 10.48
N LYS A 124 -14.35 -12.99 11.01
CA LYS A 124 -13.86 -14.32 10.62
C LYS A 124 -14.48 -14.77 9.30
N THR A 125 -15.81 -14.75 9.22
CA THR A 125 -16.58 -15.20 8.05
C THR A 125 -16.81 -14.08 7.03
N GLY A 126 -16.81 -12.81 7.46
CA GLY A 126 -17.18 -11.66 6.63
C GLY A 126 -18.68 -11.50 6.45
N GLU A 127 -19.48 -12.34 7.09
CA GLU A 127 -20.93 -12.31 7.01
C GLU A 127 -21.52 -11.28 7.98
N LYS A 128 -22.74 -10.83 7.67
CA LYS A 128 -23.48 -9.93 8.53
C LYS A 128 -24.15 -10.73 9.65
N LEU A 129 -23.93 -10.29 10.88
CA LEU A 129 -24.55 -10.80 12.11
C LEU A 129 -26.02 -10.38 12.22
#